data_AF-A0A0M2UUS9-F1
#
_entry.id   AF-A0A0M2UUS9-F1
#
_cell.length_a   1.000
_cell.length_b   1.000
_cell.length_c   1.000
_cell.angle_alpha   90.00
_cell.angle_beta   90.00
_cell.angle_gamma   90.00
#
_symmetry.space_group_name_H-M   'P 1'
#
loop_
_entity.id
_entity.type
_entity.pdbx_description
1 polymer ?
#
loop_
_entity_poly.entity_id
_entity_poly.type
_entity_poly.pdbx_seq_one_letter_code
_entity_poly.pdbx_strand_id
1 'polypeptide(L)'
;MIQRRKTRVVNAGGVLIGGDNPVSVQTMTKTHTEDIDATVKQIKDLETIGCNIVRVAVPTIVTAKCLGAIKRQIQIPLVADIHFGHHLALEAIAQGVDKIRINPGNMKDKKKLEEVVLAAKNRGIPIRIGVNSGSVRSEGDEAEELTTLMVKTVLRYCDHFESLGFKDIVLSLKASDVPSTLAAYRSIATQCDYPLHLGVTAAGPPSLATIKSAIGIGGLLSEASVIP
;
A
#
# COMPACT_ATOMS: atom_id res chain seq x y z
N MET A 1 -6.86 0.92 -27.61
CA MET A 1 -6.99 0.99 -26.13
C MET A 1 -6.26 -0.20 -25.53
N ILE A 2 -5.49 0.01 -24.46
CA ILE A 2 -4.76 -1.07 -23.78
C ILE A 2 -5.78 -1.92 -23.01
N GLN A 3 -5.79 -3.24 -23.23
CA GLN A 3 -6.63 -4.17 -22.46
C GLN A 3 -6.01 -4.36 -21.08
N ARG A 4 -6.75 -4.01 -20.03
CA ARG A 4 -6.24 -4.09 -18.64
C ARG A 4 -6.24 -5.52 -18.12
N ARG A 5 -5.36 -5.81 -17.17
CA ARG A 5 -5.34 -7.05 -16.42
C ARG A 5 -6.61 -7.14 -15.58
N LYS A 6 -7.29 -8.29 -15.63
CA LYS A 6 -8.44 -8.55 -14.76
C LYS A 6 -7.96 -8.68 -13.33
N THR A 7 -8.52 -7.86 -12.43
CA THR A 7 -8.18 -7.86 -11.02
C THR A 7 -9.44 -7.90 -10.14
N ARG A 8 -9.27 -8.38 -8.90
CA ARG A 8 -10.29 -8.22 -7.85
C ARG A 8 -10.56 -6.75 -7.62
N VAL A 9 -11.79 -6.41 -7.28
CA VAL A 9 -12.17 -5.06 -6.86
C VAL A 9 -12.07 -4.97 -5.34
N VAL A 10 -11.33 -3.98 -4.86
CA VAL A 10 -11.15 -3.69 -3.44
C VAL A 10 -11.70 -2.29 -3.13
N ASN A 11 -12.59 -2.18 -2.15
CA ASN A 11 -13.15 -0.89 -1.73
C ASN A 11 -12.30 -0.27 -0.62
N ALA A 12 -11.72 0.90 -0.86
CA ALA A 12 -11.04 1.71 0.15
C ALA A 12 -11.83 2.99 0.38
N GLY A 13 -12.72 3.00 1.39
CA GLY A 13 -13.46 4.21 1.80
C GLY A 13 -14.36 4.80 0.72
N GLY A 14 -14.90 3.97 -0.17
CA GLY A 14 -15.71 4.38 -1.33
C GLY A 14 -14.94 4.44 -2.65
N VAL A 15 -13.60 4.42 -2.62
CA VAL A 15 -12.78 4.34 -3.84
C VAL A 15 -12.53 2.88 -4.19
N LEU A 16 -13.06 2.45 -5.33
CA LEU A 16 -12.87 1.09 -5.87
C LEU A 16 -11.52 0.98 -6.58
N ILE A 17 -10.70 0.00 -6.19
CA ILE A 17 -9.37 -0.27 -6.74
C ILE A 17 -9.40 -1.63 -7.45
N GLY A 18 -8.99 -1.66 -8.71
CA GLY A 18 -8.98 -2.87 -9.55
C GLY A 18 -10.26 -3.06 -10.37
N GLY A 19 -10.37 -4.19 -11.06
CA GLY A 19 -11.40 -4.44 -12.07
C GLY A 19 -11.35 -3.41 -13.21
N ASP A 20 -12.51 -3.00 -13.70
CA ASP A 20 -12.60 -1.97 -14.75
C ASP A 20 -12.60 -0.52 -14.22
N ASN A 21 -12.28 -0.34 -12.93
CA ASN A 21 -12.29 0.99 -12.30
C ASN A 21 -11.12 1.87 -12.78
N PRO A 22 -11.25 3.20 -12.77
CA PRO A 22 -10.13 4.10 -13.07
C PRO A 22 -8.94 3.87 -12.13
N VAL A 23 -7.72 4.05 -12.66
CA VAL A 23 -6.51 3.98 -11.84
C VAL A 23 -6.52 5.14 -10.84
N SER A 24 -6.68 4.84 -9.55
CA SER A 24 -6.72 5.85 -8.48
C SER A 24 -5.35 6.52 -8.30
N VAL A 25 -5.32 7.85 -8.25
CA VAL A 25 -4.16 8.64 -7.87
C VAL A 25 -4.09 8.75 -6.35
N GLN A 26 -2.97 8.31 -5.77
CA GLN A 26 -2.74 8.32 -4.33
C GLN A 26 -1.48 9.09 -3.99
N THR A 27 -1.47 9.74 -2.83
CA THR A 27 -0.29 10.46 -2.33
C THR A 27 -0.10 10.25 -0.83
N MET A 28 0.94 10.84 -0.27
CA MET A 28 1.24 10.80 1.17
C MET A 28 1.50 12.20 1.68
N THR A 29 0.97 12.52 2.86
CA THR A 29 1.27 13.78 3.56
C THR A 29 2.74 13.83 3.96
N LYS A 30 3.24 15.05 4.19
CA LYS A 30 4.59 15.30 4.71
C LYS A 30 4.58 15.94 6.09
N THR A 31 3.41 16.35 6.57
CA THR A 31 3.22 16.88 7.92
C THR A 31 3.45 15.80 8.97
N HIS A 32 3.75 16.24 10.19
CA HIS A 32 3.65 15.40 11.37
C HIS A 32 2.17 15.12 11.60
N THR A 33 1.76 13.85 11.56
CA THR A 33 0.35 13.46 11.66
C THR A 33 -0.28 13.88 13.00
N GLU A 34 0.51 14.00 14.08
CA GLU A 34 0.07 14.59 15.35
C GLU A 34 -0.34 16.07 15.26
N ASP A 35 0.16 16.80 14.26
CA ASP A 35 -0.36 18.12 13.90
C ASP A 35 -1.59 17.93 13.00
N ILE A 36 -2.74 17.77 13.66
CA ILE A 36 -4.03 17.50 13.01
C ILE A 36 -4.38 18.64 12.05
N ASP A 37 -4.22 19.90 12.44
CA ASP A 37 -4.63 21.05 11.65
C ASP A 37 -3.78 21.18 10.37
N ALA A 38 -2.45 21.08 10.50
CA ALA A 38 -1.58 21.11 9.33
C ALA A 38 -1.84 19.91 8.40
N THR A 39 -2.07 18.73 8.97
CA THR A 39 -2.34 17.51 8.20
C THR A 39 -3.68 17.60 7.46
N VAL A 40 -4.75 18.03 8.13
CA VAL A 40 -6.07 18.25 7.52
C VAL A 40 -5.99 19.31 6.44
N LYS A 41 -5.28 20.42 6.69
CA LYS A 41 -5.07 21.46 5.68
C LYS A 41 -4.39 20.88 4.43
N GLN A 42 -3.29 20.15 4.60
CA GLN A 42 -2.59 19.52 3.47
C GLN A 42 -3.48 18.53 2.73
N ILE A 43 -4.29 17.73 3.44
CA ILE A 43 -5.21 16.79 2.80
C ILE A 43 -6.25 17.53 1.97
N LYS A 44 -6.85 18.60 2.49
CA LYS A 44 -7.81 19.43 1.74
C LYS A 44 -7.17 20.05 0.49
N ASP A 45 -5.95 20.55 0.60
CA ASP A 45 -5.20 21.05 -0.57
C ASP A 45 -5.03 19.94 -1.63
N LEU A 46 -4.73 18.69 -1.21
CA LEU A 46 -4.63 17.53 -2.10
C LEU A 46 -5.98 17.10 -2.72
N GLU A 47 -7.09 17.25 -1.99
CA GLU A 47 -8.44 17.01 -2.51
C GLU A 47 -8.77 17.95 -3.67
N THR A 48 -8.41 19.24 -3.55
CA THR A 48 -8.70 20.25 -4.60
C THR A 48 -7.99 19.97 -5.92
N ILE A 49 -6.88 19.23 -5.91
CA ILE A 49 -6.13 18.85 -7.11
C ILE A 49 -6.43 17.42 -7.59
N GLY A 50 -7.48 16.79 -7.07
CA GLY A 50 -7.98 15.50 -7.56
C GLY A 50 -7.28 14.27 -6.97
N CYS A 51 -6.65 14.37 -5.80
CA CYS A 51 -6.16 13.19 -5.09
C CYS A 51 -7.33 12.27 -4.74
N ASN A 52 -7.23 10.97 -5.04
CA ASN A 52 -8.31 10.02 -4.76
C ASN A 52 -8.17 9.37 -3.39
N ILE A 53 -6.95 9.11 -2.91
CA ILE A 53 -6.68 8.45 -1.62
C ILE A 53 -5.43 9.06 -1.00
N VAL A 54 -5.48 9.43 0.27
CA VAL A 54 -4.34 10.00 0.98
C VAL A 54 -3.81 9.06 2.04
N ARG A 55 -2.49 9.04 2.20
CA ARG A 55 -1.79 8.26 3.21
C ARG A 55 -1.09 9.17 4.22
N VAL A 56 -1.08 8.77 5.48
CA VAL A 56 -0.36 9.45 6.57
C VAL A 56 0.58 8.47 7.26
N ALA A 57 1.72 8.96 7.75
CA ALA A 57 2.66 8.15 8.52
C ALA A 57 2.10 7.87 9.92
N VAL A 58 2.28 6.64 10.42
CA VAL A 58 1.89 6.27 11.79
C VAL A 58 3.08 5.63 12.52
N PRO A 59 4.06 6.45 12.97
CA PRO A 59 5.25 5.94 13.65
C PRO A 59 5.02 5.60 15.12
N THR A 60 3.98 6.18 15.75
CA THR A 60 3.73 6.05 17.20
C THR A 60 2.25 5.88 17.51
N ILE A 61 1.94 5.44 18.74
CA ILE A 61 0.57 5.30 19.22
C ILE A 61 -0.13 6.67 19.36
N VAL A 62 0.63 7.73 19.68
CA VAL A 62 0.12 9.11 19.73
C VAL A 62 -0.39 9.50 18.37
N THR A 63 0.42 9.27 17.33
CA THR A 63 0.04 9.51 15.95
C THR A 63 -1.20 8.69 15.54
N ALA A 64 -1.27 7.42 15.93
CA ALA A 64 -2.41 6.56 15.62
C ALA A 64 -3.72 7.12 16.21
N LYS A 65 -3.69 7.61 17.45
CA LYS A 65 -4.86 8.20 18.12
C LYS A 65 -5.37 9.49 17.46
N CYS A 66 -4.55 10.21 16.70
CA CYS A 66 -4.96 11.41 15.96
C CYS A 66 -5.80 11.09 14.71
N LEU A 67 -5.75 9.86 14.20
CA LEU A 67 -6.34 9.50 12.90
C LEU A 67 -7.85 9.72 12.84
N GLY A 68 -8.59 9.44 13.91
CA GLY A 68 -10.04 9.65 13.94
C GLY A 68 -10.42 11.13 13.84
N ALA A 69 -9.63 12.02 14.44
CA ALA A 69 -9.84 13.46 14.35
C ALA A 69 -9.56 14.00 12.94
N ILE A 70 -8.53 13.48 12.27
CA ILE A 70 -8.23 13.79 10.86
C ILE A 70 -9.35 13.26 9.96
N LYS A 71 -9.74 11.99 10.12
CA LYS A 71 -10.73 11.31 9.26
C LYS A 71 -12.08 12.03 9.23
N ARG A 72 -12.52 12.59 10.35
CA ARG A 72 -13.78 13.36 10.43
C ARG A 72 -13.77 14.69 9.67
N GLN A 73 -12.60 15.18 9.27
CA GLN A 73 -12.44 16.52 8.69
C GLN A 73 -12.07 16.51 7.19
N ILE A 74 -11.97 15.33 6.58
CA ILE A 74 -11.56 15.13 5.20
C ILE A 74 -12.61 14.31 4.44
N GLN A 75 -12.60 14.37 3.12
CA GLN A 75 -13.57 13.71 2.24
C GLN A 75 -12.99 12.47 1.53
N ILE A 76 -11.68 12.43 1.32
CA ILE A 76 -11.04 11.29 0.66
C ILE A 76 -10.65 10.17 1.65
N PRO A 77 -10.51 8.91 1.18
CA PRO A 77 -10.05 7.81 2.00
C PRO A 77 -8.68 8.05 2.63
N LEU A 78 -8.56 7.73 3.92
CA LEU A 78 -7.37 7.84 4.73
C LEU A 78 -6.70 6.48 4.89
N VAL A 79 -5.42 6.41 4.55
CA VAL A 79 -4.58 5.22 4.70
C VAL A 79 -3.58 5.42 5.83
N ALA A 80 -3.59 4.55 6.84
CA ALA A 80 -2.53 4.52 7.84
C ALA A 80 -1.30 3.74 7.32
N ASP A 81 -0.13 4.40 7.28
CA ASP A 81 1.14 3.78 6.90
C ASP A 81 1.90 3.26 8.12
N ILE A 82 1.76 1.97 8.41
CA ILE A 82 2.36 1.33 9.58
C ILE A 82 3.57 0.51 9.14
N HIS A 83 4.76 0.95 9.60
CA HIS A 83 6.01 0.26 9.30
C HIS A 83 6.32 -0.86 10.31
N PHE A 84 5.96 -0.65 11.58
CA PHE A 84 6.24 -1.54 12.70
C PHE A 84 5.04 -1.52 13.67
N GLY A 85 4.92 -2.55 14.50
CA GLY A 85 3.99 -2.54 15.64
C GLY A 85 2.52 -2.81 15.27
N HIS A 86 2.09 -4.06 15.43
CA HIS A 86 0.69 -4.49 15.35
C HIS A 86 -0.29 -3.60 16.13
N HIS A 87 0.07 -3.16 17.35
CA HIS A 87 -0.75 -2.28 18.17
C HIS A 87 -1.08 -0.94 17.49
N LEU A 88 -0.19 -0.41 16.65
CA LEU A 88 -0.46 0.81 15.86
C LEU A 88 -1.51 0.55 14.77
N ALA A 89 -1.46 -0.64 14.16
CA ALA A 89 -2.46 -1.04 13.17
C ALA A 89 -3.83 -1.25 13.81
N LEU A 90 -3.89 -1.91 14.98
CA LEU A 90 -5.13 -2.09 15.74
C LEU A 90 -5.73 -0.73 16.15
N GLU A 91 -4.92 0.19 16.65
CA GLU A 91 -5.38 1.54 16.99
C GLU A 91 -5.87 2.29 15.74
N ALA A 92 -5.12 2.24 14.63
CA ALA A 92 -5.54 2.91 13.39
C ALA A 92 -6.87 2.39 12.87
N ILE A 93 -7.09 1.07 12.91
CA ILE A 93 -8.36 0.42 12.58
C ILE A 93 -9.48 0.92 13.51
N ALA A 94 -9.22 0.99 14.82
CA ALA A 94 -10.19 1.48 15.81
C ALA A 94 -10.58 2.94 15.56
N GLN A 95 -9.64 3.77 15.11
CA GLN A 95 -9.82 5.18 14.77
C GLN A 95 -10.53 5.41 13.42
N GLY A 96 -10.88 4.35 12.69
CA GLY A 96 -11.76 4.43 11.52
C GLY A 96 -11.06 4.82 10.22
N VAL A 97 -9.78 4.47 10.05
CA VAL A 97 -9.12 4.58 8.73
C VAL A 97 -9.78 3.69 7.70
N ASP A 98 -9.73 4.09 6.43
CA ASP A 98 -10.39 3.38 5.33
C ASP A 98 -9.53 2.25 4.74
N LYS A 99 -8.24 2.22 5.07
CA LYS A 99 -7.27 1.21 4.63
C LYS A 99 -6.04 1.27 5.52
N ILE A 100 -5.36 0.15 5.75
CA ILE A 100 -4.02 0.15 6.33
C ILE A 100 -2.98 -0.31 5.31
N ARG A 101 -1.76 0.23 5.38
CA ARG A 101 -0.59 -0.39 4.77
C ARG A 101 0.27 -0.98 5.87
N ILE A 102 0.64 -2.24 5.69
CA ILE A 102 1.64 -2.91 6.52
C ILE A 102 2.75 -3.52 5.66
N ASN A 103 3.89 -3.77 6.29
CA ASN A 103 4.89 -4.71 5.79
C ASN A 103 4.94 -5.88 6.77
N PRO A 104 4.33 -7.04 6.44
CA PRO A 104 4.27 -8.17 7.37
C PRO A 104 5.64 -8.66 7.86
N GLY A 105 6.71 -8.52 7.07
CA GLY A 105 8.06 -8.93 7.51
C GLY A 105 8.62 -8.10 8.67
N ASN A 106 8.06 -6.91 8.90
CA ASN A 106 8.38 -6.10 10.07
C ASN A 106 7.54 -6.47 11.31
N MET A 107 6.58 -7.39 11.18
CA MET A 107 5.66 -7.85 12.22
C MET A 107 5.88 -9.33 12.50
N LYS A 108 7.04 -9.66 13.08
CA LYS A 108 7.53 -11.04 13.27
C LYS A 108 6.60 -11.97 14.06
N ASP A 109 5.75 -11.42 14.92
CA ASP A 109 4.81 -12.22 15.71
C ASP A 109 3.56 -12.53 14.89
N LYS A 110 3.48 -13.79 14.45
CA LYS A 110 2.39 -14.29 13.59
C LYS A 110 1.01 -14.09 14.21
N LYS A 111 0.85 -14.33 15.52
CA LYS A 111 -0.46 -14.20 16.19
C LYS A 111 -0.93 -12.75 16.19
N LYS A 112 0.00 -11.82 16.46
CA LYS A 112 -0.29 -10.39 16.41
C LYS A 112 -0.60 -9.88 15.01
N LEU A 113 0.03 -10.45 13.98
CA LEU A 113 -0.34 -10.17 12.60
C LEU A 113 -1.75 -10.66 12.28
N GLU A 114 -2.10 -11.87 12.72
CA GLU A 114 -3.45 -12.44 12.56
C GLU A 114 -4.52 -11.57 13.23
N GLU A 115 -4.25 -11.05 14.44
CA GLU A 115 -5.13 -10.09 15.13
C GLU A 115 -5.41 -8.84 14.27
N VAL A 116 -4.39 -8.29 13.61
CA VAL A 116 -4.55 -7.13 12.71
C VAL A 116 -5.40 -7.49 11.50
N VAL A 117 -5.16 -8.65 10.88
CA VAL A 117 -5.93 -9.11 9.72
C VAL A 117 -7.40 -9.33 10.08
N LEU A 118 -7.67 -9.97 11.22
CA LEU A 118 -9.03 -10.20 11.71
C LEU A 118 -9.72 -8.89 12.08
N ALA A 119 -9.00 -7.94 12.69
CA ALA A 119 -9.54 -6.61 12.99
C ALA A 119 -9.92 -5.84 11.72
N ALA A 120 -9.08 -5.87 10.70
CA ALA A 120 -9.36 -5.25 9.40
C ALA A 120 -10.57 -5.92 8.71
N LYS A 121 -10.61 -7.26 8.72
CA LYS A 121 -11.74 -8.06 8.22
C LYS A 121 -13.06 -7.66 8.88
N ASN A 122 -13.08 -7.60 10.21
CA ASN A 122 -14.27 -7.29 10.99
C ASN A 122 -14.77 -5.86 10.76
N ARG A 123 -13.87 -4.94 10.42
CA ARG A 123 -14.21 -3.55 10.05
C ARG A 123 -14.49 -3.37 8.56
N GLY A 124 -14.29 -4.40 7.74
CA GLY A 124 -14.47 -4.33 6.29
C GLY A 124 -13.50 -3.36 5.61
N ILE A 125 -12.28 -3.19 6.13
CA ILE A 125 -11.27 -2.32 5.52
C ILE A 125 -10.15 -3.13 4.88
N PRO A 126 -9.66 -2.73 3.69
CA PRO A 126 -8.59 -3.45 3.02
C PRO A 126 -7.22 -3.27 3.67
N ILE A 127 -6.33 -4.22 3.38
CA ILE A 127 -4.92 -4.17 3.74
C ILE A 127 -4.08 -4.08 2.47
N ARG A 128 -3.20 -3.08 2.41
CA ARG A 128 -2.10 -3.09 1.44
C ARG A 128 -0.89 -3.82 2.03
N ILE A 129 -0.53 -4.95 1.43
CA ILE A 129 0.71 -5.66 1.73
C ILE A 129 1.82 -5.04 0.87
N GLY A 130 2.74 -4.33 1.53
CA GLY A 130 3.82 -3.62 0.84
C GLY A 130 5.20 -4.15 1.20
N VAL A 131 5.78 -4.96 0.31
CA VAL A 131 7.14 -5.49 0.44
C VAL A 131 8.15 -4.59 -0.28
N ASN A 132 9.34 -4.48 0.29
CA ASN A 132 10.45 -3.78 -0.32
C ASN A 132 11.73 -4.64 -0.29
N SER A 133 12.64 -4.43 -1.24
CA SER A 133 13.82 -5.31 -1.42
C SER A 133 14.63 -5.47 -0.12
N GLY A 134 14.78 -4.39 0.65
CA GLY A 134 15.48 -4.41 1.94
C GLY A 134 14.85 -5.33 2.98
N SER A 135 13.52 -5.29 3.18
CA SER A 135 12.87 -6.15 4.19
C SER A 135 12.84 -7.62 3.76
N VAL A 136 12.78 -7.87 2.46
CA VAL A 136 12.70 -9.23 1.91
C VAL A 136 14.04 -9.95 2.04
N ARG A 137 15.16 -9.26 1.80
CA ARG A 137 16.51 -9.83 1.97
C ARG A 137 16.80 -10.25 3.41
N SER A 138 16.28 -9.53 4.40
CA SER A 138 16.48 -9.90 5.82
C SER A 138 15.72 -11.16 6.27
N GLU A 139 14.74 -11.63 5.50
CA GLU A 139 13.93 -12.81 5.82
C GLU A 139 14.15 -13.99 4.87
N GLY A 140 14.87 -13.77 3.77
CA GLY A 140 14.96 -14.68 2.64
C GLY A 140 16.36 -15.26 2.43
N ASP A 141 16.45 -16.19 1.47
CA ASP A 141 17.73 -16.70 0.99
C ASP A 141 18.42 -15.63 0.14
N GLU A 142 19.61 -15.19 0.55
CA GLU A 142 20.40 -14.21 -0.20
C GLU A 142 20.84 -14.73 -1.57
N ALA A 143 20.92 -16.05 -1.76
CA ALA A 143 21.25 -16.68 -3.04
C ALA A 143 20.10 -16.60 -4.06
N GLU A 144 18.86 -16.38 -3.60
CA GLU A 144 17.71 -16.28 -4.50
C GLU A 144 17.69 -14.96 -5.28
N GLU A 145 17.26 -15.04 -6.54
CA GLU A 145 17.07 -13.86 -7.39
C GLU A 145 16.00 -12.94 -6.77
N LEU A 146 16.30 -11.63 -6.73
CA LEU A 146 15.54 -10.66 -5.93
C LEU A 146 14.05 -10.62 -6.31
N THR A 147 13.73 -10.63 -7.60
CA THR A 147 12.35 -10.60 -8.10
C THR A 147 11.58 -11.81 -7.60
N THR A 148 12.17 -12.99 -7.76
CA THR A 148 11.60 -14.27 -7.32
C THR A 148 11.35 -14.24 -5.81
N LEU A 149 12.34 -13.80 -5.03
CA LEU A 149 12.22 -13.72 -3.58
C LEU A 149 11.11 -12.75 -3.14
N MET A 150 11.02 -11.56 -3.75
CA MET A 150 9.97 -10.58 -3.45
C MET A 150 8.57 -11.10 -3.77
N VAL A 151 8.41 -11.76 -4.92
CA VAL A 151 7.13 -12.32 -5.36
C VAL A 151 6.70 -13.49 -4.48
N LYS A 152 7.58 -14.45 -4.21
CA LYS A 152 7.30 -15.55 -3.28
C LYS A 152 6.92 -15.04 -1.90
N THR A 153 7.64 -14.03 -1.40
CA THR A 153 7.37 -13.45 -0.09
C THR A 153 5.98 -12.82 -0.01
N VAL A 154 5.59 -12.01 -1.01
CA VAL A 154 4.27 -11.37 -0.99
C VAL A 154 3.13 -12.38 -1.16
N LEU A 155 3.30 -13.40 -2.03
CA LEU A 155 2.30 -14.45 -2.23
C LEU A 155 2.10 -15.29 -0.96
N ARG A 156 3.18 -15.63 -0.24
CA ARG A 156 3.09 -16.30 1.06
C ARG A 156 2.25 -15.52 2.07
N TYR A 157 2.37 -14.19 2.11
CA TYR A 157 1.53 -13.35 2.96
C TYR A 157 0.07 -13.32 2.48
N CYS A 158 -0.17 -13.34 1.16
CA CYS A 158 -1.52 -13.46 0.62
C CYS A 158 -2.16 -14.79 1.04
N ASP A 159 -1.47 -15.91 0.89
CA ASP A 159 -1.96 -17.25 1.28
C ASP A 159 -2.27 -17.30 2.78
N HIS A 160 -1.41 -16.69 3.61
CA HIS A 160 -1.66 -16.59 5.05
C HIS A 160 -2.95 -15.80 5.33
N PHE A 161 -3.14 -14.64 4.69
CA PHE A 161 -4.34 -13.82 4.92
C PHE A 161 -5.60 -14.49 4.37
N GLU A 162 -5.51 -15.16 3.22
CA GLU A 162 -6.60 -15.95 2.64
C GLU A 162 -6.99 -17.12 3.55
N SER A 163 -6.05 -17.76 4.25
CA SER A 163 -6.36 -18.83 5.22
C SER A 163 -7.15 -18.31 6.44
N LEU A 164 -7.12 -17.01 6.72
CA LEU A 164 -7.97 -16.32 7.70
C LEU A 164 -9.29 -15.81 7.07
N GLY A 165 -9.51 -16.13 5.80
CA GLY A 165 -10.64 -15.68 5.00
C GLY A 165 -10.62 -14.19 4.69
N PHE A 166 -9.44 -13.56 4.62
CA PHE A 166 -9.28 -12.15 4.25
C PHE A 166 -8.79 -12.03 2.80
N LYS A 167 -9.57 -11.34 1.95
CA LYS A 167 -9.28 -11.19 0.51
C LYS A 167 -9.20 -9.75 0.02
N ASP A 168 -9.50 -8.78 0.88
CA ASP A 168 -9.47 -7.34 0.57
C ASP A 168 -8.03 -6.81 0.60
N ILE A 169 -7.21 -7.30 -0.34
CA ILE A 169 -5.76 -7.08 -0.36
C ILE A 169 -5.36 -6.26 -1.59
N VAL A 170 -4.48 -5.29 -1.37
CA VAL A 170 -3.76 -4.56 -2.43
C VAL A 170 -2.26 -4.86 -2.30
N LEU A 171 -1.56 -5.11 -3.40
CA LEU A 171 -0.13 -5.42 -3.35
C LEU A 171 0.74 -4.27 -3.82
N SER A 172 1.91 -4.11 -3.22
CA SER A 172 2.98 -3.28 -3.78
C SER A 172 4.34 -3.92 -3.54
N LEU A 173 5.16 -3.98 -4.59
CA LEU A 173 6.51 -4.50 -4.57
C LEU A 173 7.45 -3.39 -5.05
N LYS A 174 8.36 -2.91 -4.19
CA LYS A 174 9.27 -1.81 -4.57
C LYS A 174 10.72 -2.19 -4.27
N ALA A 175 11.53 -2.26 -5.31
CA ALA A 175 12.98 -2.47 -5.19
C ALA A 175 13.73 -1.13 -5.11
N SER A 176 15.05 -1.17 -4.95
CA SER A 176 15.92 0.01 -4.87
C SER A 176 16.06 0.77 -6.19
N ASP A 177 15.84 0.09 -7.32
CA ASP A 177 15.97 0.63 -8.67
C ASP A 177 14.73 0.34 -9.53
N VAL A 178 14.61 1.11 -10.62
CA VAL A 178 13.46 1.03 -11.53
C VAL A 178 13.40 -0.32 -12.25
N PRO A 179 14.46 -0.83 -12.91
CA PRO A 179 14.44 -2.14 -13.57
C PRO A 179 13.96 -3.28 -12.67
N SER A 180 14.51 -3.40 -11.46
CA SER A 180 14.11 -4.44 -10.51
C SER A 180 12.66 -4.28 -10.05
N THR A 181 12.19 -3.03 -9.88
CA THR A 181 10.79 -2.76 -9.55
C THR A 181 9.87 -3.18 -10.69
N LEU A 182 10.23 -2.88 -11.95
CA LEU A 182 9.46 -3.30 -13.12
C LEU A 182 9.38 -4.82 -13.22
N ALA A 183 10.50 -5.52 -13.04
CA ALA A 183 10.57 -6.98 -13.05
C ALA A 183 9.64 -7.60 -11.98
N ALA A 184 9.67 -7.06 -10.75
CA ALA A 184 8.80 -7.49 -9.66
C ALA A 184 7.31 -7.34 -10.00
N TYR A 185 6.89 -6.19 -10.53
CA TYR A 185 5.48 -5.98 -10.91
C TYR A 185 5.03 -6.87 -12.07
N ARG A 186 5.86 -7.02 -13.10
CA ARG A 186 5.56 -7.91 -14.24
C ARG A 186 5.41 -9.36 -13.78
N SER A 187 6.28 -9.80 -12.88
CA SER A 187 6.26 -11.17 -12.35
C SER A 187 5.05 -11.45 -11.47
N ILE A 188 4.70 -10.56 -10.53
CA ILE A 188 3.51 -10.79 -9.66
C ILE A 188 2.20 -10.72 -10.44
N ALA A 189 2.14 -9.90 -11.50
CA ALA A 189 0.91 -9.68 -12.27
C ALA A 189 0.40 -10.95 -12.97
N THR A 190 1.28 -11.90 -13.29
CA THR A 190 0.91 -13.18 -13.91
C THR A 190 0.59 -14.28 -12.90
N GLN A 191 0.77 -14.04 -11.60
CA GLN A 191 0.70 -15.06 -10.55
C GLN A 191 -0.45 -14.86 -9.56
N CYS A 192 -1.15 -13.74 -9.63
CA CYS A 192 -2.34 -13.47 -8.82
C CYS A 192 -3.31 -12.56 -9.55
N ASP A 193 -4.46 -12.27 -8.95
CA ASP A 193 -5.50 -11.36 -9.43
C ASP A 193 -5.71 -10.13 -8.51
N TYR A 194 -4.83 -9.92 -7.53
CA TYR A 194 -4.92 -8.75 -6.65
C TYR A 194 -4.62 -7.44 -7.40
N PRO A 195 -5.27 -6.32 -7.02
CA PRO A 195 -4.91 -5.00 -7.51
C PRO A 195 -3.50 -4.59 -7.05
N LEU A 196 -2.78 -3.90 -7.92
CA LEU A 196 -1.39 -3.50 -7.70
C LEU A 196 -1.30 -1.98 -7.46
N HIS A 197 -0.76 -1.57 -6.31
CA HIS A 197 -0.39 -0.18 -6.03
C HIS A 197 1.01 0.08 -6.59
N LEU A 198 1.07 0.67 -7.79
CA LEU A 198 2.31 0.97 -8.49
C LEU A 198 3.07 2.14 -7.82
N GLY A 199 4.40 2.12 -7.94
CA GLY A 199 5.22 3.26 -7.56
C GLY A 199 6.69 2.91 -7.43
N VAL A 200 7.54 3.92 -7.59
CA VAL A 200 8.99 3.83 -7.39
C VAL A 200 9.32 4.36 -5.99
N THR A 201 10.30 3.75 -5.30
CA THR A 201 10.82 4.26 -4.02
C THR A 201 12.17 4.95 -4.24
N ALA A 202 12.62 5.77 -3.28
CA ALA A 202 13.92 6.44 -3.31
C ALA A 202 14.24 7.12 -4.66
N ALA A 203 13.24 7.80 -5.23
CA ALA A 203 13.33 8.36 -6.58
C ALA A 203 14.32 9.56 -6.68
N GLY A 204 14.78 10.08 -5.53
CA GLY A 204 15.79 11.12 -5.44
C GLY A 204 15.19 12.54 -5.33
N PRO A 205 15.99 13.58 -5.62
CA PRO A 205 15.50 14.97 -5.67
C PRO A 205 14.38 15.16 -6.69
N PRO A 206 13.56 16.23 -6.61
CA PRO A 206 12.34 16.37 -7.40
C PRO A 206 12.49 16.14 -8.91
N SER A 207 13.52 16.72 -9.54
CA SER A 207 13.75 16.55 -10.99
C SER A 207 14.03 15.10 -11.38
N LEU A 208 14.91 14.43 -10.64
CA LEU A 208 15.23 13.01 -10.86
C LEU A 208 14.04 12.10 -10.50
N ALA A 209 13.31 12.46 -9.44
CA ALA A 209 12.17 11.71 -8.96
C ALA A 209 11.04 11.69 -10.00
N THR A 210 10.78 12.82 -10.65
CA THR A 210 9.80 12.92 -11.74
C THR A 210 10.19 11.99 -12.90
N ILE A 211 11.45 12.01 -13.33
CA ILE A 211 11.93 11.17 -14.44
C ILE A 211 11.84 9.69 -14.07
N LYS A 212 12.39 9.27 -12.92
CA LYS A 212 12.36 7.87 -12.48
C LYS A 212 10.93 7.37 -12.28
N SER A 213 10.05 8.20 -11.71
CA SER A 213 8.65 7.84 -11.50
C SER A 213 7.90 7.74 -12.83
N ALA A 214 8.13 8.65 -13.77
CA ALA A 214 7.51 8.58 -15.10
C ALA A 214 7.94 7.32 -15.86
N ILE A 215 9.23 6.96 -15.82
CA ILE A 215 9.74 5.73 -16.45
C ILE A 215 9.16 4.49 -15.76
N GLY A 216 9.22 4.42 -14.42
CA GLY A 216 8.79 3.24 -13.68
C GLY A 216 7.27 3.04 -13.71
N ILE A 217 6.50 4.08 -13.38
CA ILE A 217 5.03 4.01 -13.35
C ILE A 217 4.48 4.00 -14.77
N GLY A 218 4.95 4.90 -15.65
CA GLY A 218 4.50 4.99 -17.03
C GLY A 218 4.84 3.73 -17.83
N GLY A 219 6.00 3.10 -17.59
CA GLY A 219 6.36 1.81 -18.19
C GLY A 219 5.33 0.73 -17.86
N LEU A 220 5.02 0.53 -16.57
CA LEU A 220 4.00 -0.44 -16.15
C LEU A 220 2.60 -0.06 -16.64
N LEU A 221 2.27 1.24 -16.65
CA LEU A 221 1.00 1.75 -17.17
C LEU A 221 0.88 1.69 -18.70
N SER A 222 1.95 1.35 -19.41
CA SER A 222 1.90 1.10 -20.85
C SER A 222 1.66 -0.39 -21.17
N GLU A 223 1.74 -1.26 -20.16
CA GLU A 223 1.66 -2.71 -20.31
C GLU A 223 0.29 -3.25 -19.89
N ALA A 224 -0.43 -3.81 -20.86
CA ALA A 224 -1.72 -4.49 -20.67
C ALA A 224 -1.70 -5.53 -19.52
N SER A 225 -0.59 -6.25 -19.40
CA SER A 225 -0.41 -7.32 -18.41
C SER A 225 -0.29 -6.84 -16.97
N VAL A 226 -0.02 -5.55 -16.73
CA VAL A 226 0.23 -5.02 -15.39
C VAL A 226 -0.83 -4.04 -14.92
N ILE A 227 -1.41 -3.24 -15.83
CA ILE A 227 -2.41 -2.23 -15.46
C ILE A 227 -3.63 -2.93 -14.84
N PRO A 228 -3.98 -2.61 -13.59
CA PRO A 228 -5.10 -3.21 -12.89
C PRO A 228 -6.47 -2.71 -13.37
#